data_AF-E6LG84-F1
#
_entry.id   AF-E6LG84-F1
#
_cell.length_a   1.000
_cell.length_b   1.000
_cell.length_c   1.000
_cell.angle_alpha   90.00
_cell.angle_beta   90.00
_cell.angle_gamma   90.00
#
_symmetry.space_group_name_H-M   'P 1'
#
loop_
_entity.id
_entity.type
_entity.pdbx_description
1 polymer ?
#
loop_
_entity_poly.entity_id
_entity_poly.type
_entity_poly.pdbx_seq_one_letter_code
_entity_poly.pdbx_strand_id
1 'polypeptide(L)'
;MVGVYMTLTSLVNYFESLETLHVNTLPQRSYFIPFSNLDKEKDPLKREDSSLFKNLNGNWDFEYCSNVRSVKVDEWLNKTTIFSKKIPVPSVWQMYGYDYNQYTNVRYPIPYNPPYVPEDNPVGIYRRNFNIESLQNDITLHFEGVDSCFYVYINGKFVGFSQISHAQQAFDINSGSVAKF
;
A
#
# COMPACT_ATOMS: atom_id res chain seq x y z
N MET A 1 35.17 20.29 -0.51
CA MET A 1 34.60 18.93 -0.61
C MET A 1 33.39 18.91 0.31
N VAL A 2 32.19 19.10 -0.22
CA VAL A 2 30.95 19.13 0.58
C VAL A 2 30.37 17.72 0.54
N GLY A 3 30.50 16.99 1.64
CA GLY A 3 29.89 15.67 1.79
C GLY A 3 28.38 15.82 1.91
N VAL A 4 27.64 15.31 0.91
CA VAL A 4 26.20 15.11 1.04
C VAL A 4 26.02 13.86 1.90
N TYR A 5 25.75 14.05 3.19
CA TYR A 5 25.25 12.97 4.03
C TYR A 5 23.81 12.70 3.58
N MET A 6 23.58 11.67 2.77
CA MET A 6 22.22 11.13 2.62
C MET A 6 21.85 10.50 3.97
N THR A 7 21.16 11.27 4.82
CA THR A 7 20.48 10.71 5.98
C THR A 7 19.42 9.77 5.43
N LEU A 8 19.61 8.46 5.63
CA LEU A 8 18.65 7.44 5.26
C LEU A 8 17.32 7.74 5.96
N THR A 9 16.28 8.05 5.18
CA THR A 9 14.99 8.45 5.73
C THR A 9 14.28 7.21 6.26
N SER A 10 14.04 7.16 7.57
CA SER A 10 13.18 6.15 8.20
C SER A 10 11.71 6.45 7.91
N LEU A 11 10.85 5.43 7.98
CA LEU A 11 9.41 5.63 7.91
C LEU A 11 8.94 6.60 9.01
N VAL A 12 8.03 7.50 8.67
CA VAL A 12 7.32 8.33 9.65
C VAL A 12 6.48 7.41 10.52
N ASN A 13 6.50 7.59 11.85
CA ASN A 13 5.86 6.68 12.79
C ASN A 13 4.34 6.89 12.92
N TYR A 14 3.58 6.77 11.82
CA TYR A 14 2.13 6.84 11.88
C TYR A 14 1.50 5.58 12.48
N PHE A 15 2.21 4.44 12.48
CA PHE A 15 1.70 3.15 12.95
C PHE A 15 1.59 3.05 14.49
N GLU A 16 2.18 3.98 15.25
CA GLU A 16 2.00 4.13 16.71
C GLU A 16 1.21 5.39 17.08
N SER A 17 0.45 5.96 16.15
CA SER A 17 -0.36 7.16 16.39
C SER A 17 -1.85 6.83 16.44
N LEU A 18 -2.53 7.28 17.50
CA LEU A 18 -4.00 7.17 17.64
C LEU A 18 -4.76 8.30 16.94
N GLU A 19 -4.09 9.42 16.67
CA GLU A 19 -4.71 10.61 16.09
C GLU A 19 -4.66 10.59 14.56
N THR A 20 -3.52 10.17 14.03
CA THR A 20 -3.26 10.06 12.58
C THR A 20 -3.57 8.65 12.09
N LEU A 21 -4.84 8.38 11.78
CA LEU A 21 -5.26 7.11 11.19
C LEU A 21 -5.06 7.06 9.68
N HIS A 22 -5.15 8.21 9.02
CA HIS A 22 -5.08 8.34 7.57
C HIS A 22 -4.30 9.59 7.18
N VAL A 23 -3.49 9.48 6.13
CA VAL A 23 -2.78 10.60 5.51
C VAL A 23 -3.05 10.55 4.01
N ASN A 24 -3.58 11.65 3.47
CA ASN A 24 -3.90 11.81 2.05
C ASN A 24 -4.86 10.76 1.44
N THR A 25 -5.66 10.09 2.27
CA THR A 25 -6.76 9.26 1.77
C THR A 25 -7.91 10.13 1.29
N LEU A 26 -8.55 9.71 0.21
CA LEU A 26 -9.82 10.30 -0.21
C LEU A 26 -10.92 10.03 0.82
N PRO A 27 -11.94 10.92 0.93
CA PRO A 27 -13.08 10.70 1.82
C PRO A 27 -13.80 9.37 1.51
N GLN A 28 -14.28 8.72 2.57
CA GLN A 28 -15.13 7.54 2.45
C GLN A 28 -16.40 7.86 1.64
N ARG A 29 -16.75 6.95 0.73
CA ARG A 29 -17.93 7.07 -0.13
C ARG A 29 -18.47 5.69 -0.49
N SER A 30 -19.73 5.63 -0.94
CA SER A 30 -20.30 4.42 -1.50
C SER A 30 -19.44 3.89 -2.65
N TYR A 31 -19.27 2.57 -2.69
CA TYR A 31 -18.52 1.90 -3.74
C TYR A 31 -19.11 2.24 -5.12
N PHE A 32 -18.22 2.60 -6.06
CA PHE A 32 -18.59 2.90 -7.44
C PHE A 32 -17.36 2.80 -8.34
N ILE A 33 -17.51 2.12 -9.47
CA ILE A 33 -16.54 2.09 -10.56
C ILE A 33 -17.17 2.81 -11.76
N PRO A 34 -16.51 3.85 -12.31
CA PRO A 34 -17.03 4.56 -13.46
C PRO A 34 -16.98 3.67 -14.71
N PHE A 35 -17.95 3.87 -15.60
CA PHE A 35 -18.03 3.23 -16.91
C PHE A 35 -18.05 4.34 -17.96
N SER A 36 -17.26 4.20 -19.03
CA SER A 36 -17.18 5.21 -20.08
C SER A 36 -18.36 5.12 -21.05
N ASN A 37 -18.92 3.91 -21.23
CA ASN A 37 -20.06 3.67 -22.11
C ASN A 37 -20.95 2.55 -21.59
N LEU A 38 -22.10 2.94 -21.02
CA LEU A 38 -23.07 2.02 -20.42
C LEU A 38 -23.70 1.02 -21.41
N ASP A 39 -23.75 1.34 -22.71
CA ASP A 39 -24.33 0.43 -23.73
C ASP A 39 -23.38 -0.73 -24.08
N LYS A 40 -22.07 -0.48 -23.99
CA LYS A 40 -21.02 -1.47 -24.27
C LYS A 40 -20.59 -2.22 -23.00
N GLU A 41 -20.62 -1.56 -21.86
CA GLU A 41 -20.17 -2.07 -20.57
C GLU A 41 -21.42 -2.40 -19.72
N LYS A 42 -21.98 -3.59 -19.99
CA LYS A 42 -23.40 -3.90 -19.71
C LYS A 42 -23.72 -4.34 -18.28
N ASP A 43 -22.73 -4.78 -17.51
CA ASP A 43 -22.94 -5.32 -16.17
C ASP A 43 -22.19 -4.47 -15.12
N PRO A 44 -22.89 -3.61 -14.36
CA PRO A 44 -22.25 -2.78 -13.34
C PRO A 44 -21.64 -3.61 -12.19
N LEU A 45 -21.97 -4.90 -12.08
CA LEU A 45 -21.35 -5.81 -11.11
C LEU A 45 -20.00 -6.36 -11.61
N LYS A 46 -19.73 -6.28 -12.91
CA LYS A 46 -18.45 -6.68 -13.52
C LYS A 46 -17.58 -5.45 -13.75
N ARG A 47 -16.98 -4.96 -12.67
CA ARG A 47 -16.06 -3.81 -12.71
C ARG A 47 -14.93 -3.98 -13.73
N GLU A 48 -14.50 -5.22 -13.98
CA GLU A 48 -13.44 -5.55 -14.94
C GLU A 48 -13.83 -5.23 -16.39
N ASP A 49 -15.13 -5.10 -16.68
CA ASP A 49 -15.63 -4.71 -17.99
C ASP A 49 -15.49 -3.20 -18.24
N SER A 50 -15.22 -2.40 -17.20
CA SER A 50 -14.99 -0.96 -17.36
C SER A 50 -13.62 -0.69 -17.97
N SER A 51 -13.61 0.04 -19.07
CA SER A 51 -12.39 0.63 -19.67
C SER A 51 -11.66 1.64 -18.75
N LEU A 52 -12.32 2.12 -17.70
CA LEU A 52 -11.76 3.03 -16.69
C LEU A 52 -11.26 2.29 -15.45
N PHE A 53 -11.35 0.97 -15.44
CA PHE A 53 -10.87 0.12 -14.35
C PHE A 53 -9.60 -0.61 -14.76
N LYS A 54 -8.62 -0.64 -13.86
CA LYS A 54 -7.40 -1.43 -14.04
C LYS A 54 -7.14 -2.28 -12.81
N ASN A 55 -7.18 -3.60 -13.01
CA ASN A 55 -6.88 -4.55 -11.94
C ASN A 55 -5.36 -4.62 -11.69
N LEU A 56 -4.95 -4.38 -10.43
CA LEU A 56 -3.57 -4.53 -9.98
C LEU A 56 -3.34 -5.81 -9.16
N ASN A 57 -4.27 -6.78 -9.18
CA ASN A 57 -4.05 -8.12 -8.64
C ASN A 57 -3.06 -8.92 -9.50
N GLY A 58 -2.45 -9.94 -8.92
CA GLY A 58 -1.43 -10.79 -9.55
C GLY A 58 -0.13 -10.83 -8.75
N ASN A 59 0.99 -11.16 -9.38
CA ASN A 59 2.26 -11.32 -8.67
C ASN A 59 2.98 -9.98 -8.51
N TRP A 60 3.19 -9.57 -7.25
CA TRP A 60 3.96 -8.39 -6.88
C TRP A 60 5.35 -8.80 -6.43
N ASP A 61 6.36 -7.97 -6.69
CA ASP A 61 7.67 -8.11 -6.05
C ASP A 61 7.48 -7.96 -4.53
N PHE A 62 8.11 -8.84 -3.75
CA PHE A 62 7.90 -8.90 -2.30
C PHE A 62 9.21 -9.09 -1.54
N GLU A 63 9.37 -8.33 -0.45
CA GLU A 63 10.44 -8.53 0.52
C GLU A 63 9.86 -8.45 1.94
N TYR A 64 10.32 -9.35 2.81
CA TYR A 64 9.88 -9.42 4.20
C TYR A 64 10.99 -8.92 5.11
N CYS A 65 10.65 -8.02 6.03
CA CYS A 65 11.55 -7.54 7.08
C CYS A 65 10.90 -7.84 8.44
N SER A 66 11.68 -8.33 9.40
CA SER A 66 11.18 -8.68 10.73
C SER A 66 10.86 -7.47 11.62
N ASN A 67 11.36 -6.28 11.27
CA ASN A 67 11.14 -5.05 12.03
C ASN A 67 10.98 -3.85 11.10
N VAL A 68 9.82 -3.18 11.17
CA VAL A 68 9.49 -1.97 10.40
C VAL A 68 10.48 -0.82 10.64
N ARG A 69 11.06 -0.73 11.83
CA ARG A 69 12.04 0.31 12.20
C ARG A 69 13.39 0.12 11.52
N SER A 70 13.65 -1.07 10.96
CA SER A 70 14.83 -1.33 10.13
C SER A 70 14.67 -0.90 8.67
N VAL A 71 13.45 -0.53 8.24
CA VAL A 71 13.17 -0.12 6.87
C VAL A 71 13.75 1.26 6.60
N LYS A 72 14.71 1.31 5.68
CA LYS A 72 15.28 2.54 5.14
C LYS A 72 14.61 2.89 3.82
N VAL A 73 13.67 3.82 3.85
CA VAL A 73 12.76 4.10 2.71
C VAL A 73 13.55 4.40 1.44
N ASP A 74 14.59 5.22 1.53
CA ASP A 74 15.40 5.62 0.38
C ASP A 74 16.12 4.45 -0.29
N GLU A 75 16.55 3.44 0.47
CA GLU A 75 17.19 2.25 -0.11
C GLU A 75 16.17 1.46 -0.94
N TRP A 76 14.93 1.31 -0.45
CA TRP A 76 13.87 0.58 -1.14
C TRP A 76 13.36 1.28 -2.39
N LEU A 77 13.14 2.59 -2.30
CA LEU A 77 12.65 3.39 -3.42
C LEU A 77 13.69 3.50 -4.54
N ASN A 78 14.98 3.56 -4.20
CA ASN A 78 16.06 3.66 -5.16
C ASN A 78 16.64 2.29 -5.57
N LYS A 79 16.11 1.17 -5.06
CA LYS A 79 16.57 -0.18 -5.41
C LYS A 79 16.21 -0.46 -6.87
N THR A 80 17.18 -0.24 -7.76
CA THR A 80 17.08 -0.57 -9.20
C THR A 80 16.98 -2.07 -9.45
N THR A 81 17.38 -2.89 -8.48
CA THR A 81 17.32 -4.34 -8.56
C THR A 81 15.90 -4.86 -8.34
N ILE A 82 15.52 -5.86 -9.13
CA ILE A 82 14.26 -6.61 -8.95
C ILE A 82 14.32 -7.33 -7.60
N PHE A 83 13.26 -7.30 -6.80
CA PHE A 83 13.22 -8.12 -5.57
C PHE A 83 13.29 -9.59 -5.98
N SER A 84 14.04 -10.41 -5.24
CA SER A 84 14.26 -11.80 -5.62
C SER A 84 13.01 -12.67 -5.52
N LYS A 85 11.98 -12.21 -4.78
CA LYS A 85 10.75 -12.96 -4.52
C LYS A 85 9.54 -12.20 -5.04
N LYS A 86 8.49 -12.97 -5.35
CA LYS A 86 7.18 -12.47 -5.69
C LYS A 86 6.12 -13.12 -4.79
N ILE A 87 5.01 -12.43 -4.59
CA ILE A 87 3.84 -12.93 -3.86
C ILE A 87 2.56 -12.59 -4.63
N PRO A 88 1.56 -13.48 -4.70
CA PRO A 88 0.28 -13.13 -5.29
C PRO A 88 -0.45 -12.13 -4.40
N VAL A 89 -1.12 -11.16 -5.02
CA VAL A 89 -1.97 -10.17 -4.36
C VAL A 89 -3.37 -10.29 -4.98
N PRO A 90 -4.43 -10.40 -4.16
CA PRO A 90 -4.42 -10.37 -2.69
C PRO A 90 -3.94 -11.69 -2.06
N SER A 91 -3.25 -11.60 -0.93
CA SER A 91 -2.91 -12.74 -0.08
C SER A 91 -2.49 -12.29 1.32
N VAL A 92 -2.31 -13.26 2.22
CA VAL A 92 -1.74 -13.08 3.56
C VAL A 92 -0.36 -13.75 3.56
N TRP A 93 0.71 -13.00 3.86
CA TRP A 93 2.09 -13.50 3.66
C TRP A 93 2.43 -14.74 4.51
N GLN A 94 1.74 -14.93 5.63
CA GLN A 94 1.86 -16.11 6.50
C GLN A 94 1.53 -17.40 5.75
N MET A 95 0.63 -17.34 4.77
CA MET A 95 0.28 -18.48 3.91
C MET A 95 1.35 -18.78 2.85
N TYR A 96 2.35 -17.91 2.72
CA TYR A 96 3.44 -18.01 1.73
C TYR A 96 4.81 -18.20 2.40
N GLY A 97 4.83 -18.64 3.66
CA GLY A 97 6.04 -19.03 4.38
C GLY A 97 6.81 -17.89 5.03
N TYR A 98 6.17 -16.72 5.22
CA TYR A 98 6.73 -15.60 5.95
C TYR A 98 6.08 -15.48 7.33
N ASP A 99 6.89 -15.36 8.37
CA ASP A 99 6.39 -15.28 9.75
C ASP A 99 5.48 -16.48 10.12
N TYR A 100 4.61 -16.34 11.12
CA TYR A 100 3.68 -17.39 11.55
C TYR A 100 2.28 -16.85 11.82
N ASN A 101 1.28 -17.72 11.69
CA ASN A 101 -0.10 -17.39 12.03
C ASN A 101 -0.27 -17.39 13.56
N GLN A 102 -0.99 -16.38 14.07
CA GLN A 102 -1.32 -16.26 15.48
C GLN A 102 -2.82 -16.43 15.66
N TYR A 103 -3.23 -17.35 16.53
CA TYR A 103 -4.62 -17.53 16.93
C TYR A 103 -4.73 -17.31 18.43
N THR A 104 -5.42 -16.24 18.81
CA THR A 104 -5.74 -15.92 20.20
C THR A 104 -7.23 -15.63 20.30
N ASN A 105 -7.83 -15.88 21.46
CA ASN A 105 -9.26 -15.61 21.68
C ASN A 105 -9.48 -14.20 22.25
N VAL A 106 -9.04 -13.98 23.50
CA VAL A 106 -9.30 -12.72 24.23
C VAL A 106 -8.05 -11.83 24.33
N ARG A 107 -6.87 -12.43 24.47
CA ARG A 107 -5.63 -11.66 24.65
C ARG A 107 -5.14 -11.15 23.31
N TYR A 108 -4.66 -9.90 23.28
CA TYR A 108 -3.91 -9.39 22.15
C TYR A 108 -2.70 -10.30 21.86
N PRO A 109 -2.37 -10.53 20.58
CA PRO A 109 -1.15 -11.25 20.22
C PRO A 109 0.13 -10.42 20.44
N ILE A 110 -0.02 -9.16 20.84
CA ILE A 110 1.05 -8.22 21.17
C ILE A 110 0.91 -7.75 22.64
N PRO A 111 1.97 -7.21 23.28
CA PRO A 111 1.86 -6.58 24.58
C PRO A 111 0.85 -5.43 24.56
N TYR A 112 -0.04 -5.37 25.54
CA TYR A 112 -1.03 -4.31 25.63
C TYR A 112 -0.44 -3.05 26.25
N ASN A 113 0.10 -2.17 25.42
CA ASN A 113 0.64 -0.86 25.82
C ASN A 113 0.31 0.24 24.78
N PRO A 114 -0.96 0.63 24.58
CA PRO A 114 -1.31 1.60 23.55
C PRO A 114 -0.63 2.97 23.73
N PRO A 115 -0.20 3.64 22.65
CA PRO A 115 -0.36 3.24 21.24
C PRO A 115 0.81 2.41 20.69
N TYR A 116 1.71 1.96 21.55
CA TYR A 116 2.96 1.34 21.15
C TYR A 116 2.75 -0.08 20.64
N VAL A 117 3.49 -0.43 19.59
CA VAL A 117 3.57 -1.77 19.03
C VAL A 117 4.89 -2.43 19.47
N PRO A 118 5.02 -3.77 19.39
CA PRO A 118 6.28 -4.44 19.73
C PRO A 118 7.48 -3.88 18.97
N GLU A 119 8.68 -4.10 19.50
CA GLU A 119 9.92 -3.84 18.77
C GLU A 119 9.99 -4.73 17.52
N ASP A 120 9.69 -6.01 17.68
CA ASP A 120 9.52 -6.98 16.60
C ASP A 120 8.16 -6.74 15.92
N ASN A 121 8.15 -5.82 14.95
CA ASN A 121 6.97 -5.50 14.15
C ASN A 121 7.24 -5.80 12.67
N PRO A 122 6.84 -6.98 12.16
CA PRO A 122 7.15 -7.40 10.81
C PRO A 122 6.47 -6.53 9.75
N VAL A 123 7.12 -6.37 8.61
CA VAL A 123 6.61 -5.59 7.48
C VAL A 123 6.88 -6.29 6.16
N GLY A 124 5.85 -6.32 5.31
CA GLY A 124 5.93 -6.74 3.92
C GLY A 124 6.09 -5.54 3.00
N ILE A 125 7.17 -5.50 2.23
CA ILE A 125 7.41 -4.49 1.21
C ILE A 125 6.94 -5.04 -0.12
N TYR A 126 5.87 -4.45 -0.66
CA TYR A 126 5.27 -4.85 -1.93
C TYR A 126 5.61 -3.82 -3.01
N ARG A 127 6.00 -4.30 -4.20
CA ARG A 127 6.28 -3.44 -5.35
C ARG A 127 5.65 -3.99 -6.62
N ARG A 128 5.05 -3.11 -7.43
CA ARG A 128 4.48 -3.45 -8.73
C ARG A 128 4.64 -2.31 -9.71
N ASN A 129 5.11 -2.64 -10.90
CA ASN A 129 5.11 -1.74 -12.04
C ASN A 129 3.80 -1.92 -12.81
N PHE A 130 3.22 -0.81 -13.25
CA PHE A 130 2.04 -0.80 -14.09
C PHE A 130 2.08 0.45 -14.98
N ASN A 131 1.45 0.35 -16.15
CA ASN A 131 1.34 1.46 -17.09
C ASN A 131 -0.05 2.07 -17.01
N ILE A 132 -0.16 3.38 -17.23
CA ILE A 132 -1.43 4.08 -17.36
C ILE A 132 -1.47 4.63 -18.79
N GLU A 133 -2.54 4.34 -19.52
CA GLU A 133 -2.62 4.66 -20.96
C GLU A 133 -2.91 6.15 -21.22
N SER A 134 -3.62 6.82 -20.31
CA SER A 134 -3.88 8.26 -20.39
C SER A 134 -3.91 8.90 -19.00
N LEU A 135 -3.21 10.02 -18.84
CA LEU A 135 -3.18 10.85 -17.63
C LEU A 135 -4.17 12.02 -17.68
N GLN A 136 -5.08 12.02 -18.66
CA GLN A 136 -6.09 13.09 -18.81
C GLN A 136 -7.26 12.95 -17.83
N ASN A 137 -7.40 11.79 -17.19
CA ASN A 137 -8.47 11.51 -16.24
C ASN A 137 -7.96 11.64 -14.80
N ASP A 138 -8.89 11.87 -13.86
CA ASP A 138 -8.62 11.74 -12.43
C ASP A 138 -8.39 10.27 -12.08
N ILE A 139 -7.16 9.94 -11.69
CA ILE A 139 -6.73 8.57 -11.39
C ILE A 139 -6.68 8.38 -9.87
N THR A 140 -7.43 7.39 -9.41
CA THR A 140 -7.47 6.99 -8.01
C THR A 140 -6.97 5.57 -7.85
N LEU A 141 -6.14 5.34 -6.84
CA LEU A 141 -5.63 4.02 -6.48
C LEU A 141 -6.45 3.48 -5.31
N HIS A 142 -7.04 2.30 -5.48
CA HIS A 142 -7.92 1.67 -4.51
C HIS A 142 -7.27 0.43 -3.89
N PHE A 143 -7.28 0.35 -2.56
CA PHE A 143 -6.97 -0.84 -1.78
C PHE A 143 -8.24 -1.28 -1.05
N GLU A 144 -8.73 -2.50 -1.31
CA GLU A 144 -10.01 -2.98 -0.75
C GLU A 144 -9.89 -3.56 0.66
N GLY A 145 -8.66 -3.82 1.11
CA GLY A 145 -8.33 -4.24 2.47
C GLY A 145 -6.83 -4.54 2.59
N VAL A 146 -6.20 -3.99 3.62
CA VAL A 146 -4.76 -4.19 3.90
C VAL A 146 -4.56 -4.25 5.40
N ASP A 147 -4.00 -5.35 5.90
CA ASP A 147 -3.83 -5.59 7.34
C ASP A 147 -2.36 -5.36 7.77
N SER A 148 -2.07 -4.58 8.82
CA SER A 148 -2.97 -3.78 9.68
C SER A 148 -2.97 -2.28 9.36
N CYS A 149 -1.90 -1.83 8.71
CA CYS A 149 -1.73 -0.49 8.18
C CYS A 149 -0.73 -0.52 7.03
N PHE A 150 -0.67 0.53 6.22
CA PHE A 150 0.22 0.57 5.07
C PHE A 150 0.59 1.99 4.65
N TYR A 151 1.75 2.09 4.00
CA TYR A 151 2.28 3.29 3.38
C TYR A 151 2.27 3.09 1.87
N VAL A 152 1.85 4.12 1.14
CA VAL A 152 1.82 4.09 -0.33
C VAL A 152 2.85 5.05 -0.87
N TYR A 153 3.69 4.54 -1.77
CA TYR A 153 4.63 5.32 -2.55
C TYR A 153 4.39 5.04 -4.03
N ILE A 154 4.40 6.08 -4.85
CA ILE A 154 4.33 5.98 -6.31
C ILE A 154 5.51 6.78 -6.87
N ASN A 155 6.27 6.19 -7.79
CA ASN A 155 7.44 6.81 -8.42
C ASN A 155 8.40 7.49 -7.42
N GLY A 156 8.65 6.83 -6.27
CA GLY A 156 9.57 7.33 -5.25
C GLY A 156 9.00 8.44 -4.34
N LYS A 157 7.73 8.84 -4.49
CA LYS A 157 7.11 9.85 -3.63
C LYS A 157 6.05 9.25 -2.73
N PHE A 158 6.03 9.72 -1.48
CA PHE A 158 4.99 9.37 -0.53
C PHE A 158 3.63 9.88 -1.02
N VAL A 159 2.67 8.98 -1.15
CA VAL A 159 1.29 9.29 -1.54
C VAL A 159 0.43 9.40 -0.31
N GLY A 160 0.53 8.44 0.62
CA GLY A 160 -0.30 8.46 1.81
C GLY A 160 -0.09 7.25 2.72
N PHE A 161 -0.84 7.24 3.81
CA PHE A 161 -0.82 6.23 4.84
C PHE A 161 -2.25 5.91 5.28
N SER A 162 -2.49 4.67 5.69
CA SER A 162 -3.77 4.31 6.30
C SER A 162 -3.65 3.16 7.30
N GLN A 163 -4.48 3.21 8.34
CA GLN A 163 -4.86 2.09 9.20
C GLN A 163 -6.29 1.63 8.86
N ILE A 164 -6.78 0.57 9.54
CA ILE A 164 -8.11 -0.08 9.37
C ILE A 164 -8.12 -1.14 8.26
N SER A 165 -7.96 -2.40 8.66
CA SER A 165 -7.74 -3.54 7.74
C SER A 165 -8.93 -3.88 6.85
N HIS A 166 -10.15 -3.68 7.34
CA HIS A 166 -11.40 -4.08 6.68
C HIS A 166 -12.16 -2.90 6.08
N ALA A 167 -11.43 -1.91 5.57
CA ALA A 167 -11.99 -0.74 4.90
C ALA A 167 -11.28 -0.49 3.58
N GLN A 168 -12.06 -0.06 2.57
CA GLN A 168 -11.48 0.37 1.30
C GLN A 168 -10.86 1.75 1.47
N GLN A 169 -9.59 1.86 1.10
CA GLN A 169 -8.85 3.11 1.12
C GLN A 169 -8.46 3.52 -0.29
N ALA A 170 -8.71 4.78 -0.62
CA ALA A 170 -8.41 5.34 -1.94
C ALA A 170 -7.47 6.54 -1.85
N PHE A 171 -6.59 6.68 -2.82
CA PHE A 171 -5.62 7.78 -2.92
C PHE A 171 -5.70 8.41 -4.31
N ASP A 172 -5.60 9.74 -4.37
CA ASP A 172 -5.38 10.44 -5.65
C ASP A 172 -3.92 10.28 -6.06
N ILE A 173 -3.69 9.76 -7.27
CA ILE A 173 -2.34 9.57 -7.84
C ILE A 173 -2.12 10.36 -9.13
N ASN A 174 -2.92 11.40 -9.36
CA ASN A 174 -2.79 12.28 -10.51
C ASN A 174 -1.39 12.89 -10.62
N SER A 175 -0.98 13.13 -11.87
CA SER A 175 0.36 13.56 -12.27
C SER A 175 0.91 14.77 -11.51
N GLY A 176 0.05 15.69 -11.06
CA GLY A 176 0.45 16.87 -10.29
C GLY A 176 1.00 16.58 -8.90
N SER A 177 0.54 15.49 -8.26
CA SER A 177 0.92 15.13 -6.90
C SER A 177 2.14 14.22 -6.84
N VAL A 178 2.40 13.45 -7.91
CA VAL A 178 3.41 12.38 -7.86
C VAL A 178 4.34 12.28 -9.08
N ALA A 179 4.02 12.83 -10.25
CA ALA A 179 4.79 12.55 -11.46
C ALA A 179 5.88 13.59 -11.78
N LYS A 180 7.15 13.17 -11.72
CA LYS A 180 8.02 13.38 -12.88
C LYS A 180 8.39 11.98 -13.35
N PHE A 181 7.89 11.60 -14.51
CA PHE A 181 8.23 10.37 -15.20
C PHE A 181 9.57 10.56 -15.94
#